data_AF-A0A1B8QDE1-F1
#
_entry.id   AF-A0A1B8QDE1-F1
#
_cell.length_a   1.000
_cell.length_b   1.000
_cell.length_c   1.000
_cell.angle_alpha   90.00
_cell.angle_beta   90.00
_cell.angle_gamma   90.00
#
_symmetry.space_group_name_H-M   'P 1'
#
loop_
_entity.id
_entity.type
_entity.pdbx_description
1 polymer ?
#
loop_
_entity_poly.entity_id
_entity_poly.type
_entity_poly.pdbx_seq_one_letter_code
_entity_poly.pdbx_strand_id
1 'polypeptide(L)'
;MLSACQPAQESAATSSADSAPVASIAHASAQVATAGTNARLPQVLDWTKIDSGVTAVDKNTFDYPFALDSKPVQAYADAYHVDANSARYNLTVGMAVNEVLDKVLDQIGTAYVSHELTAGKTSEFIIHTTPRIEPSRHTYVFAEPFAHGLTIDVIIANDGIKPPMPADANHRLP
;
A
#
# COMPACT_ATOMS: atom_id res chain seq x y z
N MET A 1 48.11 -28.38 -3.12
CA MET A 1 48.25 -28.43 -1.65
C MET A 1 46.88 -28.86 -1.13
N LEU A 2 46.54 -30.16 -1.01
CA LEU A 2 46.91 -31.18 0.00
C LEU A 2 46.55 -30.80 1.45
N SER A 3 45.71 -31.65 2.05
CA SER A 3 45.00 -31.59 3.33
C SER A 3 45.85 -31.54 4.61
N ALA A 4 45.24 -31.07 5.71
CA ALA A 4 45.24 -31.65 7.08
C ALA A 4 44.22 -30.82 7.92
N CYS A 5 43.22 -31.30 8.67
CA CYS A 5 43.07 -32.35 9.69
C CYS A 5 43.80 -32.11 11.04
N GLN A 6 42.99 -31.74 12.07
CA GLN A 6 42.88 -32.42 13.40
C GLN A 6 43.85 -31.99 14.55
N PRO A 7 43.71 -32.44 15.83
CA PRO A 7 42.61 -32.38 16.84
C PRO A 7 43.04 -31.86 18.26
N ALA A 8 42.10 -31.82 19.22
CA ALA A 8 42.19 -32.40 20.59
C ALA A 8 40.74 -32.41 21.18
N GLN A 9 40.03 -33.49 21.60
CA GLN A 9 40.29 -34.63 22.50
C GLN A 9 40.74 -34.18 23.92
N GLU A 10 40.20 -34.61 25.07
CA GLU A 10 39.32 -35.71 25.46
C GLU A 10 38.84 -35.52 26.93
N SER A 11 37.72 -36.19 27.31
CA SER A 11 37.36 -36.88 28.58
C SER A 11 37.81 -36.38 29.96
N ALA A 12 37.16 -36.65 31.10
CA ALA A 12 35.88 -37.19 31.55
C ALA A 12 35.97 -37.20 33.10
N ALA A 13 34.87 -37.02 33.85
CA ALA A 13 34.77 -37.50 35.23
C ALA A 13 33.31 -37.64 35.67
N THR A 14 32.92 -38.90 35.90
CA THR A 14 31.72 -39.44 36.55
C THR A 14 31.61 -39.08 38.03
N SER A 15 30.38 -38.91 38.56
CA SER A 15 29.77 -39.80 39.60
C SER A 15 28.51 -39.21 40.24
N SER A 16 27.60 -40.11 40.61
CA SER A 16 26.21 -39.96 41.06
C SER A 16 26.03 -39.62 42.55
N ALA A 17 24.87 -39.04 42.93
CA ALA A 17 23.91 -39.55 43.94
C ALA A 17 23.04 -38.45 44.62
N ASP A 18 21.74 -38.51 44.31
CA ASP A 18 20.52 -38.40 45.15
C ASP A 18 20.47 -37.59 46.48
N SER A 19 19.52 -36.64 46.55
CA SER A 19 18.47 -36.50 47.60
C SER A 19 17.87 -35.08 47.65
N ALA A 20 16.54 -34.98 47.53
CA ALA A 20 15.71 -33.76 47.68
C ALA A 20 15.31 -33.51 49.16
N PRO A 21 14.39 -32.60 49.54
CA PRO A 21 13.92 -31.32 48.95
C PRO A 21 13.91 -30.16 50.00
N VAL A 22 13.92 -28.88 49.57
CA VAL A 22 13.42 -27.77 50.44
C VAL A 22 12.64 -26.69 49.66
N ALA A 23 11.37 -26.59 50.04
CA ALA A 23 10.39 -25.49 50.03
C ALA A 23 10.48 -24.32 49.02
N SER A 24 9.34 -24.11 48.36
CA SER A 24 8.91 -22.97 47.55
C SER A 24 9.28 -21.59 48.11
N ILE A 25 9.78 -20.74 47.23
CA ILE A 25 9.52 -19.30 47.26
C ILE A 25 8.94 -18.96 45.89
N ALA A 26 7.63 -18.72 45.84
CA ALA A 26 6.96 -18.25 44.65
C ALA A 26 7.53 -16.87 44.29
N HIS A 27 8.38 -16.81 43.27
CA HIS A 27 8.69 -15.57 42.60
C HIS A 27 7.41 -15.15 41.87
N ALA A 28 6.76 -14.11 42.38
CA ALA A 28 5.76 -13.39 41.63
C ALA A 28 6.45 -12.83 40.38
N SER A 29 6.33 -13.53 39.27
CA SER A 29 6.68 -13.02 37.95
C SER A 29 5.79 -11.81 37.74
N ALA A 30 6.35 -10.62 37.93
CA ALA A 30 5.77 -9.37 37.48
C ALA A 30 5.38 -9.59 36.02
N GLN A 31 4.08 -9.66 35.76
CA GLN A 31 3.56 -9.71 34.42
C GLN A 31 4.04 -8.42 33.76
N VAL A 32 5.02 -8.56 32.88
CA VAL A 32 5.33 -7.53 31.89
C VAL A 32 4.00 -7.30 31.18
N ALA A 33 3.37 -6.18 31.45
CA ALA A 33 2.26 -5.70 30.65
C ALA A 33 2.84 -5.55 29.24
N THR A 34 2.63 -6.57 28.40
CA THR A 34 2.63 -6.41 26.96
C THR A 34 1.67 -5.27 26.73
N ALA A 35 2.22 -4.11 26.36
CA ALA A 35 1.43 -3.02 25.81
C ALA A 35 0.58 -3.67 24.73
N GLY A 36 -0.71 -3.86 25.02
CA GLY A 36 -1.65 -4.39 24.06
C GLY A 36 -1.56 -3.46 22.88
N THR A 37 -0.98 -3.93 21.77
CA THR A 37 -1.40 -3.46 20.47
C THR A 37 -2.88 -3.78 20.43
N ASN A 38 -3.69 -2.83 20.91
CA ASN A 38 -5.09 -2.76 20.56
C ASN A 38 -5.06 -2.69 19.05
N ALA A 39 -5.17 -3.85 18.40
CA ALA A 39 -5.22 -3.97 16.96
C ALA A 39 -6.50 -3.26 16.57
N ARG A 40 -6.36 -1.95 16.32
CA ARG A 40 -7.44 -1.14 15.79
C ARG A 40 -7.81 -1.80 14.47
N LEU A 41 -9.08 -2.18 14.35
CA LEU A 41 -9.60 -2.71 13.10
C LEU A 41 -9.24 -1.75 11.96
N PRO A 42 -8.86 -2.27 10.78
CA PRO A 42 -8.59 -1.43 9.63
C PRO A 42 -9.76 -0.46 9.37
N GLN A 43 -9.44 0.78 9.05
CA GLN A 43 -10.42 1.77 8.64
C GLN A 43 -10.97 1.40 7.27
N VAL A 44 -12.30 1.42 7.15
CA VAL A 44 -13.01 1.29 5.88
C VAL A 44 -13.21 2.67 5.28
N LEU A 45 -12.95 2.82 3.98
CA LEU A 45 -13.21 4.08 3.25
C LEU A 45 -14.71 4.30 3.11
N ASP A 46 -15.13 5.54 3.28
CA ASP A 46 -16.48 5.98 3.00
C ASP A 46 -16.55 6.54 1.57
N TRP A 47 -16.80 5.65 0.60
CA TRP A 47 -16.85 6.00 -0.83
C TRP A 47 -17.91 7.07 -1.14
N THR A 48 -18.98 7.16 -0.35
CA THR A 48 -20.03 8.15 -0.55
C THR A 48 -19.55 9.59 -0.36
N LYS A 49 -18.45 9.79 0.37
CA LYS A 49 -17.78 11.10 0.54
C LYS A 49 -16.69 11.36 -0.50
N ILE A 50 -16.30 10.33 -1.26
CA ILE A 50 -15.29 10.41 -2.32
C ILE A 50 -16.00 10.67 -3.65
N ASP A 51 -17.16 10.04 -3.87
CA ASP A 51 -17.93 10.17 -5.10
C ASP A 51 -18.12 11.62 -5.54
N SER A 52 -17.95 11.86 -6.83
CA SER A 52 -18.11 13.18 -7.43
C SER A 52 -19.58 13.61 -7.61
N GLY A 53 -20.51 12.65 -7.58
CA GLY A 53 -21.92 12.87 -7.93
C GLY A 53 -22.18 13.02 -9.43
N VAL A 54 -21.16 12.88 -10.27
CA VAL A 54 -21.28 12.98 -11.74
C VAL A 54 -21.83 11.69 -12.33
N THR A 55 -22.64 11.81 -13.38
CA THR A 55 -23.15 10.66 -14.14
C THR A 55 -22.10 10.15 -15.10
N ALA A 56 -21.88 8.83 -15.11
CA ALA A 56 -20.94 8.20 -16.02
C ALA A 56 -21.35 8.36 -17.50
N VAL A 57 -20.36 8.50 -18.37
CA VAL A 57 -20.54 8.56 -19.83
C VAL A 57 -19.83 7.39 -20.50
N ASP A 58 -20.27 7.02 -21.71
CA ASP A 58 -19.60 5.97 -22.46
C ASP A 58 -18.24 6.45 -22.97
N LYS A 59 -17.18 5.80 -22.49
CA LYS A 59 -15.79 6.05 -22.87
C LYS A 59 -15.53 5.95 -24.38
N ASN A 60 -16.36 5.25 -25.15
CA ASN A 60 -16.19 5.12 -26.60
C ASN A 60 -16.74 6.35 -27.36
N THR A 61 -17.67 7.08 -26.74
CA THR A 61 -18.33 8.26 -27.31
C THR A 61 -17.87 9.57 -26.69
N PHE A 62 -17.02 9.50 -25.67
CA PHE A 62 -16.47 10.66 -24.96
C PHE A 62 -15.65 11.57 -25.90
N ASP A 63 -15.77 12.88 -25.69
CA ASP A 63 -15.02 13.89 -26.43
C ASP A 63 -13.65 14.12 -25.78
N TYR A 64 -12.68 13.32 -26.19
CA TYR A 64 -11.35 13.32 -25.62
C TYR A 64 -10.54 14.56 -26.02
N PRO A 65 -9.71 15.12 -25.10
CA PRO A 65 -8.83 16.24 -25.40
C PRO A 65 -7.67 15.89 -26.35
N PHE A 66 -7.40 14.58 -26.54
CA PHE A 66 -6.37 14.10 -27.45
C PHE A 66 -6.99 13.48 -28.70
N ALA A 67 -6.56 13.92 -29.89
CA ALA A 67 -6.93 13.25 -31.14
C ALA A 67 -6.30 11.84 -31.23
N LEU A 68 -7.00 10.89 -31.83
CA LEU A 68 -6.55 9.49 -31.95
C LEU A 68 -5.22 9.34 -32.71
N ASP A 69 -4.99 10.19 -33.70
CA ASP A 69 -3.80 10.22 -34.53
C ASP A 69 -2.73 11.21 -34.00
N SER A 70 -2.91 11.76 -32.80
CA SER A 70 -1.95 12.68 -32.21
C SER A 70 -0.66 11.96 -31.78
N LYS A 71 0.48 12.68 -31.83
CA LYS A 71 1.78 12.14 -31.41
C LYS A 71 1.79 11.57 -29.98
N PRO A 72 1.15 12.19 -28.96
CA PRO A 72 1.10 11.61 -27.61
C PRO A 72 0.38 10.27 -27.58
N VAL A 73 -0.74 10.15 -28.30
CA VAL A 73 -1.50 8.90 -28.37
C VAL A 73 -0.69 7.80 -29.05
N GLN A 74 -0.04 8.11 -30.18
CA GLN A 74 0.83 7.15 -30.88
C GLN A 74 2.00 6.71 -29.98
N ALA A 75 2.70 7.65 -29.36
CA ALA A 75 3.84 7.34 -28.49
C ALA A 75 3.44 6.47 -27.29
N TYR A 76 2.29 6.75 -26.67
CA TYR A 76 1.75 5.92 -25.59
C TYR A 76 1.35 4.53 -26.09
N ALA A 77 0.64 4.46 -27.22
CA ALA A 77 0.22 3.20 -27.83
C ALA A 77 1.42 2.30 -28.14
N ASP A 78 2.49 2.87 -28.69
CA ASP A 78 3.73 2.16 -29.00
C ASP A 78 4.45 1.69 -27.73
N ALA A 79 4.58 2.56 -26.73
CA ALA A 79 5.30 2.26 -25.49
C ALA A 79 4.65 1.14 -24.66
N TYR A 80 3.31 1.11 -24.63
CA TYR A 80 2.54 0.16 -23.81
C TYR A 80 1.85 -0.93 -24.63
N HIS A 81 2.08 -0.97 -25.94
CA HIS A 81 1.51 -1.95 -26.88
C HIS A 81 -0.03 -2.04 -26.80
N VAL A 82 -0.69 -0.88 -26.75
CA VAL A 82 -2.16 -0.75 -26.71
C VAL A 82 -2.70 -0.10 -27.98
N ASP A 83 -4.01 -0.19 -28.21
CA ASP A 83 -4.64 0.54 -29.31
C ASP A 83 -4.79 2.03 -29.00
N ALA A 84 -5.02 2.85 -30.04
CA ALA A 84 -5.14 4.30 -29.92
C ALA A 84 -6.29 4.76 -29.00
N ASN A 85 -7.39 4.00 -28.89
CA ASN A 85 -8.47 4.37 -27.97
C ASN A 85 -8.04 4.15 -26.52
N SER A 86 -7.42 3.01 -26.22
CA SER A 86 -6.85 2.72 -24.90
C SER A 86 -5.80 3.76 -24.50
N ALA A 87 -4.87 4.10 -25.41
CA ALA A 87 -3.85 5.12 -25.17
C ALA A 87 -4.45 6.51 -24.89
N ARG A 88 -5.42 6.94 -25.71
CA ARG A 88 -6.13 8.21 -25.54
C ARG A 88 -6.87 8.29 -24.21
N TYR A 89 -7.55 7.20 -23.83
CA TYR A 89 -8.21 7.09 -22.54
C TYR A 89 -7.20 7.23 -21.40
N ASN A 90 -6.08 6.50 -21.45
CA ASN A 90 -5.05 6.50 -20.41
C ASN A 90 -4.40 7.87 -20.20
N LEU A 91 -4.11 8.58 -21.29
CA LEU A 91 -3.59 9.95 -21.22
C LEU A 91 -4.58 10.90 -20.53
N THR A 92 -5.87 10.73 -20.83
CA THR A 92 -6.93 11.59 -20.29
C THR A 92 -7.16 11.32 -18.81
N VAL A 93 -7.31 10.06 -18.41
CA VAL A 93 -7.48 9.72 -16.98
C VAL A 93 -6.21 9.96 -16.19
N GLY A 94 -5.02 9.80 -16.77
CA GLY A 94 -3.74 10.13 -16.13
C GLY A 94 -3.60 11.59 -15.77
N MET A 95 -4.29 12.50 -16.48
CA MET A 95 -4.37 13.91 -16.09
C MET A 95 -5.40 14.15 -14.97
N ALA A 96 -6.46 13.34 -14.89
CA ALA A 96 -7.59 13.54 -13.96
C ALA A 96 -7.44 12.81 -12.62
N VAL A 97 -6.58 11.79 -12.57
CA VAL A 97 -6.50 10.84 -11.44
C VAL A 97 -6.16 11.49 -10.09
N ASN A 98 -5.52 12.66 -10.09
CA ASN A 98 -5.26 13.43 -8.88
C ASN A 98 -6.56 13.85 -8.16
N GLU A 99 -7.66 14.03 -8.87
CA GLU A 99 -8.97 14.38 -8.29
C GLU A 99 -9.42 13.35 -7.25
N VAL A 100 -9.38 12.05 -7.61
CA VAL A 100 -9.79 10.98 -6.69
C VAL A 100 -8.71 10.68 -5.66
N LEU A 101 -7.43 10.84 -6.01
CA LEU A 101 -6.33 10.69 -5.07
C LEU A 101 -6.50 11.64 -3.89
N ASP A 102 -6.70 12.94 -4.14
CA ASP A 102 -6.82 13.96 -3.09
C ASP A 102 -7.97 13.64 -2.13
N LYS A 103 -9.13 13.22 -2.66
CA LYS A 103 -10.29 12.82 -1.85
C LYS A 103 -10.05 11.57 -1.02
N VAL A 104 -9.31 10.60 -1.56
CA VAL A 104 -8.92 9.41 -0.79
C VAL A 104 -7.93 9.81 0.31
N LEU A 105 -6.94 10.66 0.00
CA LEU A 105 -5.95 11.17 0.94
C LEU A 105 -6.60 11.89 2.13
N ASP A 106 -7.67 12.65 1.91
CA ASP A 106 -8.44 13.30 2.98
C ASP A 106 -9.00 12.31 4.02
N GLN A 107 -9.29 11.07 3.63
CA GLN A 107 -9.77 10.04 4.56
C GLN A 107 -8.64 9.20 5.18
N ILE A 108 -7.59 8.88 4.42
CA ILE A 108 -6.56 7.92 4.85
C ILE A 108 -5.33 8.58 5.50
N GLY A 109 -5.10 9.87 5.22
CA GLY A 109 -4.01 10.68 5.76
C GLY A 109 -2.66 9.95 5.73
N THR A 110 -2.07 9.75 6.92
CA THR A 110 -0.74 9.14 7.06
C THR A 110 -0.69 7.66 6.70
N ALA A 111 -1.80 7.02 6.32
CA ALA A 111 -1.80 5.62 5.87
C ALA A 111 -1.40 5.46 4.40
N TYR A 112 -1.42 6.53 3.61
CA TYR A 112 -1.00 6.55 2.21
C TYR A 112 0.49 6.22 2.03
N VAL A 113 0.86 5.29 1.16
CA VAL A 113 2.25 4.91 0.87
C VAL A 113 2.68 5.39 -0.51
N SER A 114 1.94 5.01 -1.55
CA SER A 114 2.19 5.37 -2.94
C SER A 114 0.91 5.18 -3.77
N HIS A 115 0.94 5.56 -5.04
CA HIS A 115 -0.10 5.22 -5.99
C HIS A 115 0.52 4.88 -7.35
N GLU A 116 -0.23 4.16 -8.18
CA GLU A 116 0.09 3.93 -9.58
C GLU A 116 -1.18 3.93 -10.43
N LEU A 117 -1.03 4.42 -11.66
CA LEU A 117 -2.02 4.20 -12.72
C LEU A 117 -1.46 3.09 -13.62
N THR A 118 -2.13 1.95 -13.64
CA THR A 118 -1.69 0.85 -14.49
C THR A 118 -1.82 1.26 -15.95
N ALA A 119 -0.81 0.93 -16.75
CA ALA A 119 -0.83 1.18 -18.18
C ALA A 119 -1.31 -0.09 -18.90
N GLY A 120 -2.22 0.06 -19.86
CA GLY A 120 -2.70 -1.08 -20.64
C GLY A 120 -4.05 -0.84 -21.28
N LYS A 121 -4.69 -1.94 -21.72
CA LYS A 121 -6.06 -1.93 -22.26
C LYS A 121 -7.12 -1.69 -21.19
N THR A 122 -6.80 -2.04 -19.95
CA THR A 122 -7.66 -1.92 -18.78
C THR A 122 -6.86 -1.25 -17.67
N SER A 123 -6.99 0.06 -17.58
CA SER A 123 -6.24 0.84 -16.61
C SER A 123 -7.01 0.95 -15.30
N GLU A 124 -6.27 0.84 -14.22
CA GLU A 124 -6.74 0.85 -12.84
C GLU A 124 -5.87 1.84 -12.08
N PHE A 125 -6.47 2.55 -11.13
CA PHE A 125 -5.75 3.41 -10.22
C PHE A 125 -5.58 2.73 -8.87
N ILE A 126 -4.35 2.33 -8.55
CA ILE A 126 -4.03 1.59 -7.34
C ILE A 126 -3.42 2.56 -6.33
N ILE A 127 -3.99 2.62 -5.13
CA ILE A 127 -3.49 3.40 -4.01
C ILE A 127 -2.98 2.41 -2.96
N HIS A 128 -1.67 2.42 -2.75
CA HIS A 128 -1.01 1.60 -1.74
C HIS A 128 -1.08 2.30 -0.39
N THR A 129 -1.47 1.54 0.62
CA THR A 129 -1.70 2.00 1.97
C THR A 129 -1.04 1.04 2.97
N THR A 130 -0.89 1.50 4.21
CA THR A 130 -0.52 0.60 5.31
C THR A 130 -1.69 -0.34 5.67
N PRO A 131 -1.46 -1.46 6.37
CA PRO A 131 -2.51 -2.36 6.88
C PRO A 131 -3.58 -1.73 7.80
N ARG A 132 -3.47 -0.44 8.10
CA ARG A 132 -4.50 0.32 8.84
C ARG A 132 -5.73 0.64 8.01
N ILE A 133 -5.70 0.45 6.70
CA ILE A 133 -6.83 0.65 5.79
C ILE A 133 -7.26 -0.70 5.22
N GLU A 134 -8.56 -0.91 5.15
CA GLU A 134 -9.15 -2.13 4.58
C GLU A 134 -9.03 -2.11 3.03
N PRO A 135 -8.56 -3.20 2.39
CA PRO A 135 -8.56 -3.32 0.94
C PRO A 135 -9.97 -3.18 0.37
N SER A 136 -10.09 -2.47 -0.74
CA SER A 136 -11.39 -2.26 -1.41
C SER A 136 -11.21 -1.87 -2.87
N ARG A 137 -12.31 -1.97 -3.63
CA ARG A 137 -12.37 -1.58 -5.04
C ARG A 137 -13.63 -0.76 -5.28
N HIS A 138 -13.51 0.32 -6.05
CA HIS A 138 -14.62 1.22 -6.36
C HIS A 138 -14.44 1.83 -7.74
N THR A 139 -15.52 1.94 -8.51
CA THR A 139 -15.49 2.62 -9.81
C THR A 139 -15.78 4.10 -9.58
N TYR A 140 -14.78 4.95 -9.80
CA TYR A 140 -14.89 6.40 -9.65
C TYR A 140 -15.33 7.05 -10.96
N VAL A 141 -16.13 8.13 -10.87
CA VAL A 141 -16.53 8.97 -12.00
C VAL A 141 -15.89 10.36 -11.84
N PHE A 142 -15.13 10.82 -12.82
CA PHE A 142 -14.45 12.11 -12.75
C PHE A 142 -15.41 13.30 -12.86
N ALA A 143 -15.15 14.36 -12.09
CA ALA A 143 -15.76 15.68 -12.25
C ALA A 143 -14.85 16.69 -12.96
N GLU A 144 -13.55 16.40 -13.08
CA GLU A 144 -12.60 17.23 -13.82
C GLU A 144 -13.11 17.54 -15.25
N PRO A 145 -13.11 18.80 -15.71
CA PRO A 145 -13.74 19.20 -16.96
C PRO A 145 -13.27 18.40 -18.20
N PHE A 146 -12.00 18.03 -18.25
CA PHE A 146 -11.40 17.33 -19.39
C PHE A 146 -11.59 15.81 -19.35
N ALA A 147 -12.11 15.26 -18.26
CA ALA A 147 -12.43 13.84 -18.08
C ALA A 147 -13.87 13.64 -17.58
N HIS A 148 -14.71 14.68 -17.59
CA HIS A 148 -15.98 14.72 -16.88
C HIS A 148 -16.90 13.57 -17.30
N GLY A 149 -17.27 12.71 -16.34
CA GLY A 149 -18.10 11.54 -16.58
C GLY A 149 -17.34 10.28 -17.00
N LEU A 150 -16.04 10.36 -17.35
CA LEU A 150 -15.23 9.16 -17.53
C LEU A 150 -15.09 8.42 -16.20
N THR A 151 -14.94 7.10 -16.30
CA THR A 151 -14.80 6.23 -15.13
C THR A 151 -13.40 5.64 -15.04
N ILE A 152 -12.94 5.35 -13.82
CA ILE A 152 -11.76 4.52 -13.56
C ILE A 152 -12.00 3.62 -12.36
N ASP A 153 -11.47 2.40 -12.38
CA ASP A 153 -11.47 1.53 -11.20
C ASP A 153 -10.35 1.97 -10.24
N VAL A 154 -10.72 2.29 -9.01
CA VAL A 154 -9.81 2.62 -7.92
C VAL A 154 -9.68 1.41 -7.00
N ILE A 155 -8.45 1.02 -6.71
CA ILE A 155 -8.11 -0.12 -5.85
C ILE A 155 -7.33 0.41 -4.65
N ILE A 156 -7.80 0.08 -3.45
CA ILE A 156 -7.03 0.27 -2.21
C ILE A 156 -6.31 -1.03 -1.91
N ALA A 157 -4.98 -1.01 -1.99
CA ALA A 157 -4.10 -2.10 -1.58
C ALA A 157 -3.47 -1.76 -0.23
N ASN A 158 -3.42 -2.69 0.72
CA ASN A 158 -2.87 -2.47 2.07
C ASN A 158 -1.50 -3.16 2.27
N ASP A 159 -0.75 -3.28 1.18
CA ASP A 159 0.53 -3.98 1.06
C ASP A 159 1.75 -3.11 1.44
N GLY A 160 1.53 -1.84 1.76
CA GLY A 160 2.58 -0.89 2.05
C GLY A 160 3.12 -0.98 3.47
N ILE A 161 4.45 -1.05 3.62
CA ILE A 161 5.12 -0.98 4.92
C ILE A 161 5.78 0.38 5.07
N LYS A 162 5.34 1.18 6.05
CA LYS A 162 6.04 2.41 6.44
C LYS A 162 7.03 2.13 7.55
N PRO A 163 8.28 2.63 7.48
CA PRO A 163 9.13 2.66 8.65
C PRO A 163 8.46 3.48 9.76
N PRO A 164 8.63 3.13 11.04
CA PRO A 164 8.13 3.94 12.14
C PRO A 164 8.72 5.35 12.01
N MET A 165 7.86 6.39 12.05
CA MET A 165 8.37 7.75 12.10
C MET A 165 9.23 7.93 13.36
N PRO A 166 10.38 8.61 13.27
CA PRO A 166 11.17 8.93 14.45
C PRO A 166 10.27 9.64 15.45
N ALA A 167 10.26 9.20 16.71
CA ALA A 167 9.58 9.93 17.77
C ALA A 167 10.16 11.36 17.80
N ASP A 168 9.30 12.37 17.83
CA ASP A 168 9.70 13.78 17.95
C ASP A 168 10.69 13.90 19.10
N ALA A 169 11.97 13.98 18.77
CA ALA A 169 13.02 14.28 19.72
C ALA A 169 12.83 15.75 20.06
N ASN A 170 12.09 16.00 21.14
CA ASN A 170 11.98 17.30 21.79
C ASN A 170 13.32 18.03 21.72
N HIS A 171 13.39 19.01 20.82
CA HIS A 171 14.56 19.86 20.63
C HIS A 171 14.60 20.83 21.82
N ARG A 172 15.04 20.35 22.98
CA ARG A 172 15.56 21.20 24.04
C ARG A 172 16.91 21.70 23.54
N LEU A 173 16.91 22.92 22.99
CA LEU A 173 18.15 23.67 22.78
C LEU A 173 18.80 23.97 24.15
N PRO A 174 20.14 23.94 24.23
CA PRO A 174 20.90 24.30 25.43
C PRO A 174 20.75 25.77 25.80
#